data_AF-A0AA96WUP4-F1
#
_entry.id   AF-A0AA96WUP4-F1
#
_cell.length_a   1.000
_cell.length_b   1.000
_cell.length_c   1.000
_cell.angle_alpha   90.00
_cell.angle_beta   90.00
_cell.angle_gamma   90.00
#
_symmetry.space_group_name_H-M   'P 1'
#
loop_
_entity.id
_entity.type
_entity.pdbx_description
1 polymer ?
#
loop_
_entity_poly.entity_id
_entity_poly.type
_entity_poly.pdbx_seq_one_letter_code
_entity_poly.pdbx_strand_id
1 'polypeptide(L)'
;MVPATSLDAEIAHLRAENQRLSEQVKRLVRAERRMIESQDRLDGQISLYRQLNEIGKRVSQSFSISGILQETLQFIVYDRNFQRCLILQRQHEQFQLVQHEGYYEDDNIVDSLALDLHHPAFQAFVSNQLIGLIDSPNPALRDLGDRIGMDEFIGFMIAESEFLILLGNARERAKYHHRIQSDDDAILGLINLMQTIQSAISQANLYTQIRDRAEALEQTLQELQHTQSQLIQSEKMSSLGQLVAGVAHEINNPVSFIYGNISHASAYAADLIELVKLYRKATDAELIQEKEEEIDLEFLMEDLPKLLTSMTIGADRIREIVASLKIFSRMDEPDCKAVDLQAGIDSTLMILKHRLKATPDRKAITIVTNYADLPLIECFAGQLNQVFMNLLSNAIDALEELCEQDSSFSPRIEITTEMIETTVRICIHDNGSGIPESIQSKLFDPFFTTKPVGKGTGLGLSISHQIVTERHHGSLECISNPIHGTEFIITIPVKPA
;
A
#
# COMPACT_ATOMS: atom_id res chain seq x y z
N MET A 1 84.49 44.59 -72.27
CA MET A 1 83.18 45.14 -72.70
C MET A 1 82.17 44.02 -72.64
N VAL A 2 81.42 43.92 -71.53
CA VAL A 2 80.19 43.12 -71.50
C VAL A 2 79.14 43.94 -72.27
N PRO A 3 78.41 43.38 -73.25
CA PRO A 3 77.52 44.17 -74.08
C PRO A 3 76.32 44.63 -73.25
N ALA A 4 75.99 45.92 -73.33
CA ALA A 4 74.89 46.55 -72.58
C ALA A 4 73.52 45.85 -72.76
N THR A 5 73.35 45.03 -73.80
CA THR A 5 72.15 44.25 -74.09
C THR A 5 71.90 43.05 -73.17
N SER A 6 72.92 42.53 -72.47
CA SER A 6 72.78 41.37 -71.56
C SER A 6 72.24 41.77 -70.19
N LEU A 7 72.55 42.98 -69.71
CA LEU A 7 72.11 43.45 -68.39
C LEU A 7 70.64 43.87 -68.42
N ASP A 8 70.19 44.51 -69.51
CA ASP A 8 68.80 44.97 -69.66
C ASP A 8 67.80 43.81 -69.76
N ALA A 9 68.19 42.69 -70.39
CA ALA A 9 67.35 41.48 -70.47
C ALA A 9 67.21 40.78 -69.11
N GLU A 10 68.28 40.74 -68.32
CA GLU A 10 68.28 40.15 -66.97
C GLU A 10 67.48 41.02 -65.99
N ILE A 11 67.60 42.35 -66.10
CA ILE A 11 66.77 43.31 -65.34
C ILE A 11 65.29 43.18 -65.72
N ALA A 12 64.96 42.98 -67.00
CA ALA A 12 63.57 42.76 -67.43
C ALA A 12 62.99 41.44 -66.89
N HIS A 13 63.76 40.36 -66.90
CA HIS A 13 63.37 39.07 -66.31
C HIS A 13 63.13 39.19 -64.80
N LEU A 14 64.08 39.78 -64.06
CA LEU A 14 63.96 40.00 -62.62
C LEU A 14 62.79 40.92 -62.25
N ARG A 15 62.43 41.88 -63.12
CA ARG A 15 61.23 42.72 -62.95
C ARG A 15 59.95 41.91 -63.15
N ALA A 16 59.86 41.09 -64.18
CA ALA A 16 58.70 40.22 -64.43
C ALA A 16 58.52 39.18 -63.31
N GLU A 17 59.61 38.61 -62.82
CA GLU A 17 59.61 37.65 -61.70
C GLU A 17 59.21 38.32 -60.38
N ASN A 18 59.71 39.53 -60.09
CA ASN A 18 59.24 40.33 -58.96
C ASN A 18 57.75 40.66 -59.06
N GLN A 19 57.26 40.97 -60.26
CA GLN A 19 55.84 41.25 -60.48
C GLN A 19 54.98 40.01 -60.20
N ARG A 20 55.41 38.84 -60.68
CA ARG A 20 54.75 37.55 -60.43
C ARG A 20 54.75 37.17 -58.95
N LEU A 21 55.89 37.32 -58.27
CA LEU A 21 56.01 37.10 -56.82
C LEU A 21 55.12 38.07 -56.03
N SER A 22 55.08 39.34 -56.42
CA SER A 22 54.19 40.35 -55.81
C SER A 22 52.72 39.97 -55.94
N GLU A 23 52.30 39.44 -57.10
CA GLU A 23 50.94 38.94 -57.30
C GLU A 23 50.64 37.69 -56.45
N GLN A 24 51.58 36.75 -56.33
CA GLN A 24 51.43 35.58 -55.46
C GLN A 24 51.31 35.99 -53.98
N VAL A 25 52.13 36.92 -53.51
CA VAL A 25 52.05 37.44 -52.13
C VAL A 25 50.69 38.12 -51.91
N LYS A 26 50.21 38.95 -52.85
CA LYS A 26 48.87 39.55 -52.75
C LYS A 26 47.74 38.52 -52.68
N ARG A 27 47.87 37.38 -53.38
CA ARG A 27 46.89 36.29 -53.30
C ARG A 27 46.96 35.56 -51.95
N LEU A 28 48.15 35.28 -51.44
CA LEU A 28 48.34 34.63 -50.14
C LEU A 28 47.79 35.48 -48.99
N VAL A 29 48.09 36.79 -48.97
CA VAL A 29 47.56 37.72 -47.96
C VAL A 29 46.03 37.79 -48.00
N ARG A 30 45.41 37.74 -49.18
CA ARG A 30 43.95 37.68 -49.30
C ARG A 30 43.37 36.35 -48.81
N ALA A 31 44.08 35.23 -49.02
CA ALA A 31 43.65 33.93 -48.54
C ALA A 31 43.78 33.81 -47.01
N GLU A 32 44.89 34.28 -46.44
CA GLU A 32 45.13 34.35 -45.00
C GLU A 32 44.06 35.20 -44.30
N ARG A 33 43.73 36.38 -44.85
CA ARG A 33 42.67 37.23 -44.32
C ARG A 33 41.31 36.52 -44.28
N ARG A 34 40.95 35.80 -45.34
CA ARG A 34 39.70 34.99 -45.36
C ARG A 34 39.74 33.84 -44.36
N MET A 35 40.91 33.24 -44.15
CA MET A 35 41.08 32.15 -43.19
C MET A 35 40.92 32.65 -41.75
N ILE A 36 41.51 33.79 -41.42
CA ILE A 36 41.33 34.47 -40.12
C ILE A 36 39.85 34.82 -39.91
N GLU A 37 39.20 35.45 -40.90
CA GLU A 37 37.76 35.77 -40.83
C GLU A 37 36.89 34.50 -40.63
N SER A 38 37.26 33.39 -41.27
CA SER A 38 36.57 32.10 -41.09
C SER A 38 36.81 31.49 -39.71
N GLN A 39 38.01 31.64 -39.16
CA GLN A 39 38.39 31.09 -37.86
C GLN A 39 37.71 31.87 -36.73
N ASP A 40 37.70 33.20 -36.80
CA ASP A 40 36.97 34.06 -35.87
C ASP A 40 35.46 33.73 -35.85
N ARG A 41 34.88 33.41 -37.03
CA ARG A 41 33.49 32.98 -37.14
C ARG A 41 33.24 31.63 -36.45
N LEU A 42 34.13 30.66 -36.62
CA LEU A 42 34.02 29.33 -36.00
C LEU A 42 34.18 29.40 -34.48
N ASP A 43 35.12 30.19 -33.98
CA ASP A 43 35.32 30.39 -32.54
C ASP A 43 34.09 31.05 -31.89
N GLY A 44 33.47 32.00 -32.60
CA GLY A 44 32.18 32.57 -32.22
C GLY A 44 31.06 31.51 -32.11
N GLN A 45 30.93 30.62 -33.10
CA GLN A 45 29.94 29.54 -33.09
C GLN A 45 30.18 28.52 -31.96
N ILE A 46 31.44 28.17 -31.67
CA ILE A 46 31.79 27.24 -30.58
C ILE A 46 31.44 27.84 -29.22
N SER A 47 31.74 29.13 -29.01
CA SER A 47 31.38 29.83 -27.77
C SER A 47 29.87 29.81 -27.54
N LEU A 48 29.09 30.10 -28.59
CA LEU A 48 27.63 30.08 -28.61
C LEU A 48 27.06 28.70 -28.22
N TYR A 49 27.63 27.64 -28.79
CA TYR A 49 27.22 26.27 -28.49
C TYR A 49 27.51 25.86 -27.04
N ARG A 50 28.64 26.32 -26.46
CA ARG A 50 28.94 26.08 -25.04
C ARG A 50 27.93 26.75 -24.11
N GLN A 51 27.62 28.02 -24.36
CA GLN A 51 26.64 28.77 -23.56
C GLN A 51 25.26 28.11 -23.59
N LEU A 52 24.80 27.68 -24.77
CA LEU A 52 23.53 26.96 -24.94
C LEU A 52 23.51 25.63 -24.18
N ASN A 53 24.61 24.88 -24.18
CA ASN A 53 24.71 23.63 -23.42
C ASN A 53 24.75 23.85 -21.91
N GLU A 54 25.42 24.90 -21.43
CA GLU A 54 25.46 25.22 -20.00
C GLU A 54 24.07 25.58 -19.47
N ILE A 55 23.31 26.40 -20.20
CA ILE A 55 21.95 26.69 -19.78
C ILE A 55 21.02 25.49 -19.94
N GLY A 56 21.18 24.70 -21.00
CA GLY A 56 20.42 23.47 -21.17
C GLY A 56 20.59 22.54 -19.96
N LYS A 57 21.81 22.44 -19.41
CA LYS A 57 22.06 21.72 -18.16
C LYS A 57 21.34 22.34 -16.97
N ARG A 58 21.45 23.66 -16.76
CA ARG A 58 20.76 24.36 -15.63
C ARG A 58 19.25 24.15 -15.69
N VAL A 59 18.66 24.34 -16.86
CA VAL A 59 17.22 24.13 -17.12
C VAL A 59 16.82 22.68 -16.86
N SER A 60 17.59 21.70 -17.38
CA SER A 60 17.29 20.28 -17.18
C SER A 60 17.40 19.79 -15.74
N GLN A 61 18.14 20.51 -14.88
CA GLN A 61 18.32 20.17 -13.47
C GLN A 61 17.27 20.82 -12.56
N SER A 62 16.45 21.73 -13.09
CA SER A 62 15.37 22.36 -12.33
C SER A 62 14.11 21.50 -12.34
N PHE A 63 13.50 21.33 -11.17
CA PHE A 63 12.23 20.63 -11.00
C PHE A 63 11.05 21.61 -10.84
N SER A 64 11.29 22.91 -10.99
CA SER A 64 10.28 23.97 -10.91
C SER A 64 10.13 24.65 -12.27
N ILE A 65 8.90 24.69 -12.79
CA ILE A 65 8.57 25.39 -14.04
C ILE A 65 8.96 26.87 -13.93
N SER A 66 8.63 27.54 -12.83
CA SER A 66 8.97 28.96 -12.63
C SER A 66 10.49 29.18 -12.66
N GLY A 67 11.28 28.28 -12.07
CA GLY A 67 12.75 28.34 -12.13
C GLY A 67 13.29 28.13 -13.55
N ILE A 68 12.71 27.19 -14.30
CA ILE A 68 13.06 26.94 -15.71
C ILE A 68 12.81 28.18 -16.58
N LEU A 69 11.64 28.81 -16.41
CA LEU A 69 11.25 29.99 -17.18
C LEU A 69 12.12 31.21 -16.82
N GLN A 70 12.48 31.37 -15.55
CA GLN A 70 13.36 32.46 -15.10
C GLN A 70 14.77 32.37 -15.66
N GLU A 71 15.41 31.19 -15.60
CA GLU A 71 16.74 30.97 -16.18
C GLU A 71 16.73 31.25 -17.70
N THR A 72 15.67 30.81 -18.37
CA THR A 72 15.45 31.06 -19.80
C THR A 72 15.39 32.55 -20.12
N LEU A 73 14.62 33.31 -19.36
CA LEU A 73 14.46 34.76 -19.52
C LEU A 73 15.81 35.50 -19.42
N GLN A 74 16.54 35.23 -18.35
CA GLN A 74 17.83 35.89 -18.10
C GLN A 74 18.83 35.61 -19.23
N PHE A 75 18.88 34.39 -19.72
CA PHE A 75 19.78 34.05 -20.82
C PHE A 75 19.40 34.72 -22.14
N ILE A 76 18.10 34.79 -22.46
CA ILE A 76 17.65 35.44 -23.69
C ILE A 76 17.96 36.95 -23.66
N VAL A 77 17.78 37.62 -22.53
CA VAL A 77 18.05 39.05 -22.43
C VAL A 77 19.54 39.35 -22.31
N TYR A 78 20.25 38.69 -21.38
CA TYR A 78 21.63 39.05 -21.05
C TYR A 78 22.67 38.34 -21.92
N ASP A 79 22.53 37.02 -22.14
CA ASP A 79 23.54 36.24 -22.88
C ASP A 79 23.30 36.28 -24.40
N ARG A 80 22.04 36.32 -24.84
CA ARG A 80 21.67 36.45 -26.25
C ARG A 80 21.52 37.89 -26.73
N ASN A 81 21.57 38.86 -25.80
CA ASN A 81 21.52 40.30 -26.07
C ASN A 81 20.26 40.73 -26.87
N PHE A 82 19.11 40.16 -26.51
CA PHE A 82 17.80 40.69 -26.92
C PHE A 82 17.35 41.76 -25.94
N GLN A 83 16.65 42.78 -26.43
CA GLN A 83 16.19 43.88 -25.59
C GLN A 83 15.13 43.44 -24.57
N ARG A 84 14.22 42.56 -24.99
CA ARG A 84 13.04 42.15 -24.21
C ARG A 84 12.71 40.68 -24.45
N CYS A 85 12.20 40.03 -23.41
CA CYS A 85 11.61 38.71 -23.48
C CYS A 85 10.38 38.65 -22.57
N LEU A 86 9.28 38.10 -23.11
CA LEU A 86 7.98 37.94 -22.48
C LEU A 86 7.63 36.45 -22.48
N ILE A 87 7.20 35.93 -21.34
CA ILE A 87 6.68 34.57 -21.20
C ILE A 87 5.22 34.69 -20.76
N LEU A 88 4.33 34.22 -21.63
CA LEU A 88 2.90 34.17 -21.39
C LEU A 88 2.46 32.72 -21.20
N GLN A 89 1.54 32.49 -20.27
CA GLN A 89 0.91 31.20 -20.05
C GLN A 89 -0.53 31.24 -20.56
N ARG A 90 -0.94 30.15 -21.20
CA ARG A 90 -2.31 29.97 -21.67
C ARG A 90 -3.26 29.80 -20.48
N GLN A 91 -4.28 30.64 -20.44
CA GLN A 91 -5.44 30.50 -19.58
C GLN A 91 -6.70 30.53 -20.46
N HIS A 92 -7.33 29.38 -20.65
CA HIS A 92 -8.48 29.21 -21.57
C HIS A 92 -8.15 29.66 -23.02
N GLU A 93 -8.79 30.72 -23.49
CA GLU A 93 -8.67 31.30 -24.84
C GLU A 93 -7.75 32.53 -24.90
N GLN A 94 -6.98 32.79 -23.83
CA GLN A 94 -6.03 33.90 -23.79
C GLN A 94 -4.66 33.47 -23.26
N PHE A 95 -3.60 34.11 -23.73
CA PHE A 95 -2.27 34.08 -23.13
C PHE A 95 -2.13 35.28 -22.20
N GLN A 96 -1.82 35.03 -20.93
CA GLN A 96 -1.55 36.07 -19.94
C GLN A 96 -0.06 36.08 -19.60
N LEU A 97 0.50 37.28 -19.43
CA LEU A 97 1.89 37.42 -19.03
C LEU A 97 2.12 36.82 -17.64
N VAL A 98 3.10 35.91 -17.54
CA VAL A 98 3.52 35.30 -16.27
C VAL A 98 4.88 35.82 -15.83
N GLN A 99 5.78 36.08 -16.79
CA GLN A 99 7.12 36.55 -16.49
C GLN A 99 7.70 37.37 -17.65
N HIS A 100 8.48 38.40 -17.36
CA HIS A 100 9.13 39.23 -18.37
C HIS A 100 10.48 39.77 -17.89
N GLU A 101 11.34 40.14 -18.84
CA GLU A 101 12.65 40.74 -18.58
C GLU A 101 12.98 41.70 -19.75
N GLY A 102 13.57 42.86 -19.45
CA GLY A 102 13.94 43.88 -20.44
C GLY A 102 13.61 45.31 -20.02
N TYR A 103 13.96 46.28 -20.86
CA TYR A 103 13.73 47.71 -20.57
C TYR A 103 12.44 48.20 -21.25
N TYR A 104 11.42 48.55 -20.47
CA TYR A 104 10.14 49.10 -20.94
C TYR A 104 10.08 50.61 -20.69
N GLU A 105 9.45 51.35 -21.61
CA GLU A 105 9.30 52.81 -21.46
C GLU A 105 8.07 53.17 -20.61
N ASP A 106 7.12 52.24 -20.49
CA ASP A 106 5.87 52.38 -19.72
C ASP A 106 5.49 51.00 -19.13
N ASP A 107 5.92 50.71 -17.90
CA ASP A 107 5.78 49.38 -17.25
C ASP A 107 4.33 48.90 -17.14
N ASN A 108 3.36 49.83 -17.04
CA ASN A 108 1.93 49.52 -16.89
C ASN A 108 1.30 48.79 -18.09
N ILE A 109 1.88 48.91 -19.29
CA ILE A 109 1.35 48.27 -20.51
C ILE A 109 1.66 46.77 -20.53
N VAL A 110 2.80 46.38 -19.96
CA VAL A 110 3.30 45.01 -20.05
C VAL A 110 2.69 44.13 -18.97
N ASP A 111 2.56 44.63 -17.74
CA ASP A 111 1.99 43.87 -16.62
C ASP A 111 0.50 43.49 -16.81
N SER A 112 -0.21 44.15 -17.73
CA SER A 112 -1.61 43.84 -18.09
C SER A 112 -1.77 43.17 -19.47
N LEU A 113 -0.67 42.74 -20.10
CA LEU A 113 -0.68 42.16 -21.43
C LEU A 113 -1.43 40.82 -21.46
N ALA A 114 -2.53 40.78 -22.22
CA ALA A 114 -3.27 39.57 -22.57
C ALA A 114 -3.45 39.46 -24.08
N LEU A 115 -3.08 38.31 -24.65
CA LEU A 115 -3.19 38.02 -26.08
C LEU A 115 -4.27 36.97 -26.32
N ASP A 116 -5.26 37.30 -27.14
CA ASP A 116 -6.32 36.36 -27.54
C ASP A 116 -5.76 35.32 -28.52
N LEU A 117 -6.03 34.03 -28.29
CA LEU A 117 -5.60 32.95 -29.18
C LEU A 117 -6.18 33.09 -30.61
N HIS A 118 -7.31 33.77 -30.76
CA HIS A 118 -7.93 34.03 -32.07
C HIS A 118 -7.30 35.20 -32.82
N HIS A 119 -6.29 35.86 -32.24
CA HIS A 119 -5.61 36.96 -32.90
C HIS A 119 -5.00 36.49 -34.23
N PRO A 120 -5.20 37.22 -35.36
CA PRO A 120 -4.80 36.73 -36.68
C PRO A 120 -3.29 36.46 -36.83
N ALA A 121 -2.44 37.07 -35.98
CA ALA A 121 -1.01 36.79 -35.94
C ALA A 121 -0.68 35.33 -35.59
N PHE A 122 -1.52 34.64 -34.80
CA PHE A 122 -1.28 33.25 -34.41
C PHE A 122 -1.39 32.28 -35.59
N GLN A 123 -2.05 32.66 -36.68
CA GLN A 123 -2.10 31.87 -37.92
C GLN A 123 -0.77 31.87 -38.68
N ALA A 124 0.14 32.79 -38.37
CA ALA A 124 1.46 32.88 -39.00
C ALA A 124 2.51 31.97 -38.34
N PHE A 125 2.14 31.18 -37.32
CA PHE A 125 3.04 30.20 -36.73
C PHE A 125 3.33 29.06 -37.70
N VAL A 126 4.61 28.75 -37.89
CA VAL A 126 5.09 27.61 -38.68
C VAL A 126 6.03 26.80 -37.79
N SER A 127 5.75 25.51 -37.59
CA SER A 127 6.55 24.63 -36.71
C SER A 127 6.77 25.22 -35.30
N ASN A 128 5.71 25.75 -34.69
CA ASN A 128 5.71 26.42 -33.38
C ASN A 128 6.55 27.69 -33.28
N GLN A 129 6.90 28.30 -34.42
CA GLN A 129 7.67 29.54 -34.48
C GLN A 129 6.92 30.63 -35.22
N LEU A 130 7.06 31.86 -34.73
CA LEU A 130 6.53 33.07 -35.35
C LEU A 130 7.67 34.08 -35.49
N ILE A 131 7.80 34.71 -36.66
CA ILE A 131 8.81 35.76 -36.86
C ILE A 131 8.12 37.03 -37.34
N GLY A 132 8.24 38.10 -36.56
CA GLY A 132 7.85 39.45 -36.92
C GLY A 132 9.09 40.29 -37.28
N LEU A 133 9.09 40.92 -38.45
CA LEU A 133 10.14 41.83 -38.89
C LEU A 133 9.59 43.25 -39.04
N ILE A 134 10.47 44.25 -38.91
CA ILE A 134 10.13 45.69 -38.92
C ILE A 134 9.27 46.09 -40.14
N ASP A 135 9.52 45.49 -41.30
CA ASP A 135 8.82 45.77 -42.56
C ASP A 135 7.91 44.60 -43.00
N SER A 136 7.36 43.85 -42.04
CA SER A 136 6.54 42.67 -42.33
C SER A 136 5.31 43.03 -43.19
N PRO A 137 5.09 42.34 -44.33
CA PRO A 137 3.94 42.59 -45.19
C PRO A 137 2.62 42.18 -44.51
N ASN A 138 2.66 41.33 -43.48
CA ASN A 138 1.49 40.87 -42.75
C ASN A 138 1.04 41.93 -41.71
N PRO A 139 -0.14 42.56 -41.87
CA PRO A 139 -0.63 43.59 -40.94
C PRO A 139 -0.91 43.02 -39.54
N ALA A 140 -1.25 41.74 -39.42
CA ALA A 140 -1.49 41.12 -38.11
C ALA A 140 -0.21 40.98 -37.26
N LEU A 141 0.94 40.79 -37.90
CA LEU A 141 2.23 40.75 -37.20
C LEU A 141 2.67 42.12 -36.72
N ARG A 142 2.31 43.18 -37.46
CA ARG A 142 2.54 44.56 -37.05
C ARG A 142 1.68 44.93 -35.85
N ASP A 143 0.39 44.60 -35.90
CA ASP A 143 -0.53 44.82 -34.76
C ASP A 143 -0.06 44.08 -33.49
N LEU A 144 0.38 42.82 -33.63
CA LEU A 144 0.97 42.08 -32.51
C LEU A 144 2.24 42.77 -31.98
N GLY A 145 3.13 43.21 -32.89
CA GLY A 145 4.35 43.93 -32.54
C GLY A 145 4.10 45.21 -31.75
N ASP A 146 3.09 46.00 -32.15
CA ASP A 146 2.67 47.21 -31.46
C ASP A 146 2.15 46.89 -30.05
N ARG A 147 1.37 45.81 -29.88
CA ARG A 147 0.83 45.38 -28.58
C ARG A 147 1.89 44.88 -27.61
N ILE A 148 2.95 44.23 -28.10
CA ILE A 148 4.05 43.71 -27.27
C ILE A 148 5.23 44.70 -27.17
N GLY A 149 5.17 45.82 -27.89
CA GLY A 149 6.22 46.83 -27.95
C GLY A 149 7.51 46.32 -28.61
N MET A 150 7.42 45.52 -29.67
CA MET A 150 8.57 45.01 -30.42
C MET A 150 8.31 45.13 -31.93
N ASP A 151 9.22 45.78 -32.67
CA ASP A 151 9.14 45.88 -34.13
C ASP A 151 9.78 44.68 -34.83
N GLU A 152 10.76 44.04 -34.18
CA GLU A 152 11.36 42.78 -34.61
C GLU A 152 11.27 41.77 -33.46
N PHE A 153 10.64 40.62 -33.69
CA PHE A 153 10.43 39.62 -32.64
C PHE A 153 10.35 38.19 -33.18
N ILE A 154 10.63 37.23 -32.29
CA ILE A 154 10.44 35.80 -32.50
C ILE A 154 9.52 35.28 -31.39
N GLY A 155 8.53 34.49 -31.78
CA GLY A 155 7.64 33.78 -30.88
C GLY A 155 7.85 32.28 -30.94
N PHE A 156 7.84 31.62 -29.78
CA PHE A 156 7.90 30.18 -29.64
C PHE A 156 6.73 29.66 -28.81
N MET A 157 6.00 28.69 -29.34
CA MET A 157 5.03 27.92 -28.56
C MET A 157 5.69 26.65 -28.02
N ILE A 158 5.65 26.46 -26.71
CA ILE A 158 6.26 25.31 -26.03
C ILE A 158 5.25 24.60 -25.10
N ALA A 159 5.61 23.40 -24.65
CA ALA A 159 4.80 22.58 -23.74
C ALA A 159 3.34 22.44 -24.22
N GLU A 160 3.14 21.88 -25.42
CA GLU A 160 1.79 21.69 -26.00
C GLU A 160 0.94 22.97 -26.09
N SER A 161 1.60 24.10 -26.33
CA SER A 161 1.00 25.44 -26.40
C SER A 161 0.47 25.98 -25.07
N GLU A 162 0.96 25.46 -23.95
CA GLU A 162 0.73 26.04 -22.63
C GLU A 162 1.49 27.36 -22.43
N PHE A 163 2.67 27.51 -23.05
CA PHE A 163 3.47 28.73 -22.92
C PHE A 163 3.82 29.32 -24.29
N LEU A 164 3.76 30.64 -24.35
CA LEU A 164 4.19 31.47 -25.47
C LEU A 164 5.37 32.34 -25.01
N ILE A 165 6.53 32.15 -25.62
CA ILE A 165 7.72 32.96 -25.36
C ILE A 165 7.92 33.91 -26.53
N LEU A 166 7.90 35.21 -26.28
CA LEU A 166 8.15 36.27 -27.26
C LEU A 166 9.43 37.01 -26.89
N LEU A 167 10.35 37.15 -27.83
CA LEU A 167 11.60 37.87 -27.63
C LEU A 167 11.92 38.73 -28.83
N GLY A 168 12.51 39.91 -28.60
CA GLY A 168 12.67 40.87 -29.68
C GLY A 168 13.17 42.24 -29.25
N ASN A 169 13.18 43.17 -30.20
CA ASN A 169 13.70 44.52 -30.05
C ASN A 169 12.72 45.54 -30.65
N ALA A 170 12.72 46.74 -30.07
CA ALA A 170 12.08 47.92 -30.64
C ALA A 170 12.96 48.53 -31.75
N ARG A 171 12.34 49.19 -32.74
CA ARG A 171 12.99 49.76 -33.93
C ARG A 171 14.18 50.65 -33.63
N GLU A 172 14.08 51.49 -32.60
CA GLU A 172 15.13 52.44 -32.21
C GLU A 172 16.35 51.76 -31.57
N ARG A 173 16.12 50.63 -30.90
CA ARG A 173 17.10 49.88 -30.10
C ARG A 173 17.71 48.70 -30.83
N ALA A 174 17.08 48.24 -31.92
CA ALA A 174 17.53 47.15 -32.77
C ALA A 174 18.98 47.32 -33.28
N LYS A 175 19.49 48.55 -33.40
CA LYS A 175 20.88 48.83 -33.81
C LYS A 175 21.94 48.42 -32.77
N TYR A 176 21.54 48.24 -31.51
CA TYR A 176 22.44 47.95 -30.38
C TYR A 176 22.26 46.53 -29.82
N HIS A 177 21.26 45.79 -30.33
CA HIS A 177 20.89 44.46 -29.87
C HIS A 177 21.00 43.44 -31.00
N HIS A 178 20.83 42.17 -30.67
CA HIS A 178 20.88 41.11 -31.67
C HIS A 178 19.73 41.24 -32.69
N ARG A 179 20.07 41.47 -33.96
CA ARG A 179 19.12 41.67 -35.06
C ARG A 179 18.58 40.33 -35.55
N ILE A 180 17.26 40.24 -35.74
CA ILE A 180 16.62 39.03 -36.28
C ILE A 180 16.78 39.02 -37.81
N GLN A 181 17.55 38.06 -38.35
CA GLN A 181 17.69 37.81 -39.78
C GLN A 181 17.18 36.41 -40.13
N SER A 182 16.62 36.24 -41.33
CA SER A 182 15.94 34.99 -41.73
C SER A 182 16.86 33.77 -41.90
N ASP A 183 18.18 33.96 -41.91
CA ASP A 183 19.20 32.92 -42.20
C ASP A 183 20.24 32.81 -41.07
N ASP A 184 19.85 33.18 -39.84
CA ASP A 184 20.77 33.35 -38.72
C ASP A 184 20.94 32.06 -37.88
N ASP A 185 22.19 31.61 -37.71
CA ASP A 185 22.57 30.49 -36.83
C ASP A 185 22.08 30.71 -35.38
N ALA A 186 21.86 31.98 -35.00
CA ALA A 186 21.30 32.38 -33.73
C ALA A 186 19.85 31.87 -33.50
N ILE A 187 19.04 31.80 -34.54
CA ILE A 187 17.66 31.28 -34.45
C ILE A 187 17.70 29.78 -34.16
N LEU A 188 18.59 29.04 -34.84
CA LEU A 188 18.76 27.60 -34.63
C LEU A 188 19.18 27.28 -33.18
N GLY A 189 20.04 28.12 -32.59
CA GLY A 189 20.40 28.02 -31.18
C GLY A 189 19.22 28.22 -30.22
N LEU A 190 18.36 29.20 -30.51
CA LEU A 190 17.13 29.44 -29.73
C LEU A 190 16.14 28.29 -29.86
N ILE A 191 15.98 27.70 -31.05
CA ILE A 191 15.12 26.53 -31.26
C ILE A 191 15.55 25.36 -30.37
N ASN A 192 16.86 25.05 -30.33
CA ASN A 192 17.39 23.98 -29.48
C ASN A 192 17.17 24.27 -27.99
N LEU A 193 17.30 25.53 -27.58
CA LEU A 193 17.00 25.95 -26.22
C LEU A 193 15.51 25.73 -25.89
N MET A 194 14.60 26.14 -26.78
CA MET A 194 13.15 25.96 -26.62
C MET A 194 12.76 24.48 -26.50
N GLN A 195 13.37 23.61 -27.30
CA GLN A 195 13.18 22.16 -27.19
C GLN A 195 13.66 21.62 -25.85
N THR A 196 14.80 22.10 -25.35
CA THR A 196 15.35 21.70 -24.04
C THR A 196 14.43 22.13 -22.90
N ILE A 197 13.92 23.37 -22.97
CA ILE A 197 12.95 23.90 -22.00
C ILE A 197 11.66 23.08 -22.03
N GLN A 198 11.13 22.78 -23.22
CA GLN A 198 9.94 21.95 -23.36
C GLN A 198 10.13 20.59 -22.69
N SER A 199 11.27 19.93 -22.92
CA SER A 199 11.59 18.67 -22.24
C SER A 199 11.69 18.81 -20.72
N ALA A 200 12.28 19.89 -20.22
CA ALA A 200 12.43 20.13 -18.78
C ALA A 200 11.07 20.40 -18.10
N ILE A 201 10.19 21.17 -18.74
CA ILE A 201 8.82 21.40 -18.24
C ILE A 201 8.04 20.09 -18.18
N SER A 202 8.09 19.27 -19.24
CA SER A 202 7.44 17.95 -19.24
C SER A 202 7.97 17.04 -18.13
N GLN A 203 9.28 17.07 -17.85
CA GLN A 203 9.89 16.32 -16.75
C GLN A 203 9.43 16.82 -15.37
N ALA A 204 9.39 18.14 -15.16
CA ALA A 204 8.91 18.73 -13.90
C ALA A 204 7.43 18.38 -13.62
N ASN A 205 6.59 18.41 -14.65
CA ASN A 205 5.19 17.98 -14.58
C ASN A 205 5.07 16.50 -14.20
N LEU A 206 5.84 15.63 -14.88
CA LEU A 206 5.83 14.21 -14.60
C LEU A 206 6.32 13.91 -13.18
N TYR A 207 7.37 14.59 -12.72
CA TYR A 207 7.90 14.44 -11.37
C TYR A 207 6.85 14.79 -10.30
N THR A 208 6.13 15.90 -10.49
CA THR A 208 5.04 16.31 -9.60
C THR A 208 3.93 15.26 -9.56
N GLN A 209 3.47 14.78 -10.71
CA GLN A 209 2.43 13.74 -10.78
C GLN A 209 2.85 12.43 -10.10
N ILE A 210 4.11 12.02 -10.26
CA ILE A 210 4.65 10.83 -9.60
C ILE A 210 4.66 11.02 -8.08
N ARG A 211 5.09 12.20 -7.60
CA ARG A 211 5.11 12.51 -6.17
C ARG A 211 3.71 12.47 -5.56
N ASP A 212 2.75 13.14 -6.19
CA ASP A 212 1.37 13.18 -5.71
C ASP A 212 0.74 11.78 -5.67
N ARG A 213 1.00 10.94 -6.69
CA ARG A 213 0.56 9.55 -6.71
C ARG A 213 1.23 8.70 -5.63
N ALA A 214 2.51 8.93 -5.35
CA ALA A 214 3.23 8.21 -4.29
C ALA A 214 2.65 8.55 -2.91
N GLU A 215 2.40 9.83 -2.63
CA GLU A 215 1.78 10.28 -1.37
C GLU A 215 0.36 9.70 -1.20
N ALA A 216 -0.48 9.74 -2.26
CA ALA A 216 -1.82 9.17 -2.22
C ALA A 216 -1.81 7.65 -2.01
N LEU A 217 -0.85 6.93 -2.62
CA LEU A 217 -0.70 5.50 -2.44
C LEU A 217 -0.29 5.16 -0.99
N GLU A 218 0.63 5.92 -0.41
CA GLU A 218 1.06 5.73 0.98
C GLU A 218 -0.11 5.91 1.96
N GLN A 219 -0.92 6.95 1.78
CA GLN A 219 -2.13 7.17 2.59
C GLN A 219 -3.12 6.00 2.46
N THR A 220 -3.38 5.55 1.23
CA THR A 220 -4.29 4.42 0.98
C THR A 220 -3.79 3.14 1.64
N LEU A 221 -2.47 2.88 1.61
CA LEU A 221 -1.88 1.72 2.28
C LEU A 221 -2.02 1.79 3.81
N GLN A 222 -1.83 2.96 4.40
CA GLN A 222 -2.01 3.15 5.84
C GLN A 222 -3.47 2.94 6.27
N GLU A 223 -4.43 3.49 5.52
CA GLU A 223 -5.87 3.28 5.77
C GLU A 223 -6.27 1.82 5.64
N LEU A 224 -5.74 1.12 4.63
CA LEU A 224 -6.00 -0.29 4.41
C LEU A 224 -5.45 -1.14 5.57
N GLN A 225 -4.21 -0.88 6.01
CA GLN A 225 -3.62 -1.57 7.17
C GLN A 225 -4.42 -1.33 8.46
N HIS A 226 -4.87 -0.10 8.69
CA HIS A 226 -5.67 0.23 9.87
C HIS A 226 -7.02 -0.51 9.86
N THR A 227 -7.70 -0.48 8.72
CA THR A 227 -8.99 -1.15 8.53
C THR A 227 -8.85 -2.67 8.70
N GLN A 228 -7.80 -3.28 8.14
CA GLN A 228 -7.52 -4.70 8.29
C GLN A 228 -7.30 -5.08 9.77
N SER A 229 -6.54 -4.28 10.53
CA SER A 229 -6.31 -4.51 11.95
C SER A 229 -7.62 -4.45 12.76
N GLN A 230 -8.48 -3.46 12.50
CA GLN A 230 -9.78 -3.33 13.15
C GLN A 230 -10.68 -4.54 12.88
N LEU A 231 -10.69 -5.05 11.65
CA LEU A 231 -11.48 -6.22 11.27
C LEU A 231 -11.00 -7.49 11.96
N ILE A 232 -9.68 -7.70 12.03
CA ILE A 232 -9.08 -8.82 12.77
C ILE A 232 -9.49 -8.74 14.25
N GLN A 233 -9.45 -7.54 14.85
CA GLN A 233 -9.86 -7.35 16.24
C GLN A 233 -11.37 -7.59 16.44
N SER A 234 -12.20 -7.14 15.51
CA SER A 234 -13.65 -7.39 15.53
C SER A 234 -13.96 -8.90 15.46
N GLU A 235 -13.26 -9.65 14.60
CA GLU A 235 -13.43 -11.10 14.51
C GLU A 235 -13.01 -11.83 15.79
N LYS A 236 -11.91 -11.40 16.42
CA LYS A 236 -11.50 -11.89 17.73
C LYS A 236 -12.57 -11.65 18.78
N MET A 237 -13.16 -10.45 18.80
CA MET A 237 -14.23 -10.10 19.75
C MET A 237 -15.53 -10.88 19.49
N SER A 238 -15.87 -11.12 18.23
CA SER A 238 -17.01 -11.97 17.84
C SER A 238 -16.84 -13.39 18.38
N SER A 239 -15.66 -13.98 18.13
CA SER A 239 -15.29 -15.31 18.63
C SER A 239 -15.38 -15.36 20.15
N LEU A 240 -14.78 -14.38 20.83
CA LEU A 240 -14.83 -14.26 22.29
C LEU A 240 -16.26 -14.11 22.83
N GLY A 241 -17.12 -13.35 22.15
CA GLY A 241 -18.52 -13.15 22.55
C GLY A 241 -19.33 -14.44 22.59
N GLN A 242 -19.19 -15.29 21.56
CA GLN A 242 -19.82 -16.62 21.56
C GLN A 242 -19.28 -17.53 22.68
N LEU A 243 -17.99 -17.42 22.98
CA LEU A 243 -17.36 -18.19 24.05
C LEU A 243 -17.85 -17.81 25.43
N VAL A 244 -17.93 -16.52 25.73
CA VAL A 244 -18.33 -16.01 27.05
C VAL A 244 -19.73 -16.50 27.42
N ALA A 245 -20.68 -16.51 26.48
CA ALA A 245 -22.03 -17.00 26.72
C ALA A 245 -22.08 -18.50 27.05
N GLY A 246 -21.37 -19.33 26.27
CA GLY A 246 -21.32 -20.78 26.50
C GLY A 246 -20.58 -21.17 27.78
N VAL A 247 -19.49 -20.48 28.08
CA VAL A 247 -18.69 -20.66 29.30
C VAL A 247 -19.49 -20.25 30.54
N ALA A 248 -20.17 -19.11 30.51
CA ALA A 248 -21.00 -18.68 31.63
C ALA A 248 -22.07 -19.72 31.95
N HIS A 249 -22.70 -20.31 30.93
CA HIS A 249 -23.67 -21.38 31.10
C HIS A 249 -23.04 -22.66 31.67
N GLU A 250 -21.87 -23.07 31.17
CA GLU A 250 -21.17 -24.26 31.65
C GLU A 250 -20.57 -24.10 33.06
N ILE A 251 -20.27 -22.88 33.52
CA ILE A 251 -19.89 -22.56 34.91
C ILE A 251 -21.11 -22.50 35.83
N ASN A 252 -22.21 -21.89 35.39
CA ASN A 252 -23.41 -21.77 36.22
C ASN A 252 -24.00 -23.13 36.58
N ASN A 253 -23.94 -24.11 35.67
CA ASN A 253 -24.43 -25.47 35.91
C ASN A 253 -23.83 -26.14 37.17
N PRO A 254 -22.51 -26.32 37.30
CA PRO A 254 -21.91 -26.87 38.52
C PRO A 254 -22.07 -25.96 39.74
N VAL A 255 -22.12 -24.64 39.57
CA VAL A 255 -22.43 -23.71 40.68
C VAL A 255 -23.81 -24.00 41.25
N SER A 256 -24.81 -24.29 40.42
CA SER A 256 -26.15 -24.69 40.88
C SER A 256 -26.15 -25.99 41.67
N PHE A 257 -25.35 -27.00 41.26
CA PHE A 257 -25.21 -28.25 42.03
C PHE A 257 -24.58 -28.02 43.40
N ILE A 258 -23.58 -27.13 43.47
CA ILE A 258 -22.94 -26.77 44.73
C ILE A 258 -23.91 -26.00 45.62
N TYR A 259 -24.45 -24.89 45.12
CA TYR A 259 -25.33 -24.01 45.90
C TYR A 259 -26.62 -24.71 46.36
N GLY A 260 -27.20 -25.55 45.49
CA GLY A 260 -28.40 -26.32 45.81
C GLY A 260 -28.19 -27.34 46.93
N ASN A 261 -27.00 -27.92 47.05
CA ASN A 261 -26.69 -28.95 48.05
C ASN A 261 -26.07 -28.41 49.35
N ILE A 262 -25.51 -27.20 49.34
CA ILE A 262 -24.84 -26.60 50.53
C ILE A 262 -25.78 -26.45 51.72
N SER A 263 -27.03 -26.01 51.51
CA SER A 263 -28.01 -25.82 52.58
C SER A 263 -28.38 -27.14 53.25
N HIS A 264 -28.62 -28.18 52.43
CA HIS A 264 -28.93 -29.53 52.90
C HIS A 264 -27.76 -30.14 53.67
N ALA A 265 -26.55 -30.07 53.10
CA ALA A 265 -25.35 -30.57 53.78
C ALA A 265 -25.08 -29.86 55.11
N SER A 266 -25.36 -28.56 55.20
CA SER A 266 -25.21 -27.79 56.44
C SER A 266 -26.24 -28.20 57.51
N ALA A 267 -27.50 -28.43 57.11
CA ALA A 267 -28.53 -28.95 58.01
C ALA A 267 -28.17 -30.35 58.53
N TYR A 268 -27.79 -31.26 57.62
CA TYR A 268 -27.39 -32.63 57.95
C TYR A 268 -26.21 -32.66 58.91
N ALA A 269 -25.20 -31.80 58.68
CA ALA A 269 -24.07 -31.68 59.58
C ALA A 269 -24.50 -31.16 60.96
N ALA A 270 -25.42 -30.20 61.04
CA ALA A 270 -25.93 -29.69 62.31
C ALA A 270 -26.68 -30.76 63.12
N ASP A 271 -27.55 -31.52 62.45
CA ASP A 271 -28.33 -32.61 63.05
C ASP A 271 -27.41 -33.73 63.58
N LEU A 272 -26.43 -34.15 62.79
CA LEU A 272 -25.42 -35.13 63.21
C LEU A 272 -24.56 -34.61 64.38
N ILE A 273 -24.18 -33.34 64.38
CA ILE A 273 -23.44 -32.73 65.50
C ILE A 273 -24.31 -32.71 66.77
N GLU A 274 -25.61 -32.42 66.65
CA GLU A 274 -26.54 -32.46 67.78
C GLU A 274 -26.70 -33.87 68.33
N LEU A 275 -26.88 -34.87 67.46
CA LEU A 275 -26.95 -36.28 67.83
C LEU A 275 -25.67 -36.73 68.54
N VAL A 276 -24.48 -36.38 68.03
CA VAL A 276 -23.20 -36.69 68.68
C VAL A 276 -23.09 -36.01 70.06
N LYS A 277 -23.60 -34.79 70.23
CA LYS A 277 -23.65 -34.13 71.54
C LYS A 277 -24.58 -34.85 72.51
N LEU A 278 -25.69 -35.38 72.01
CA LEU A 278 -26.64 -36.17 72.78
C LEU A 278 -26.00 -37.48 73.26
N TYR A 279 -25.35 -38.22 72.35
CA TYR A 279 -24.57 -39.42 72.66
C TYR A 279 -23.51 -39.21 73.75
N ARG A 280 -22.93 -38.01 73.84
CA ARG A 280 -21.93 -37.67 74.87
C ARG A 280 -22.53 -37.31 76.24
N LYS A 281 -23.82 -36.96 76.30
CA LYS A 281 -24.49 -36.44 77.51
C LYS A 281 -25.53 -37.41 78.09
N ALA A 282 -26.25 -38.13 77.24
CA ALA A 282 -27.38 -38.95 77.64
C ALA A 282 -26.92 -40.36 78.03
N THR A 283 -27.44 -40.86 79.15
CA THR A 283 -27.41 -42.29 79.54
C THR A 283 -28.70 -43.01 79.17
N ASP A 284 -29.67 -42.29 78.61
CA ASP A 284 -31.00 -42.79 78.27
C ASP A 284 -31.09 -43.09 76.77
N ALA A 285 -31.35 -44.36 76.45
CA ALA A 285 -31.41 -44.84 75.08
C ALA A 285 -32.67 -44.35 74.35
N GLU A 286 -33.77 -44.06 75.07
CA GLU A 286 -35.02 -43.62 74.46
C GLU A 286 -34.88 -42.22 73.83
N LEU A 287 -34.20 -41.30 74.52
CA LEU A 287 -33.92 -39.94 74.01
C LEU A 287 -33.03 -39.94 72.75
N ILE A 288 -32.11 -40.90 72.65
CA ILE A 288 -31.24 -41.06 71.49
C ILE A 288 -32.05 -41.59 70.31
N GLN A 289 -32.85 -42.62 70.55
CA GLN A 289 -33.68 -43.24 69.52
C GLN A 289 -34.73 -42.26 68.96
N GLU A 290 -35.35 -41.44 69.83
CA GLU A 290 -36.27 -40.38 69.41
C GLU A 290 -35.60 -39.36 68.48
N LYS A 291 -34.35 -38.95 68.79
CA LYS A 291 -33.59 -38.02 67.94
C LYS A 291 -33.17 -38.66 66.62
N GLU A 292 -32.81 -39.95 66.61
CA GLU A 292 -32.47 -40.69 65.40
C GLU A 292 -33.65 -40.83 64.44
N GLU A 293 -34.85 -41.05 64.98
CA GLU A 293 -36.11 -41.05 64.21
C GLU A 293 -36.49 -39.64 63.72
N GLU A 294 -36.31 -38.60 64.54
CA GLU A 294 -36.61 -37.20 64.18
C GLU A 294 -35.82 -36.74 62.94
N ILE A 295 -34.54 -37.09 62.88
CA ILE A 295 -33.64 -36.64 61.81
C ILE A 295 -33.58 -37.58 60.61
N ASP A 296 -34.21 -38.77 60.70
CA ASP A 296 -34.10 -39.85 59.71
C ASP A 296 -32.61 -40.22 59.44
N LEU A 297 -31.95 -40.76 60.47
CA LEU A 297 -30.52 -41.05 60.44
C LEU A 297 -30.11 -41.96 59.27
N GLU A 298 -30.95 -42.94 58.90
CA GLU A 298 -30.65 -43.86 57.79
C GLU A 298 -30.61 -43.13 56.45
N PHE A 299 -31.58 -42.24 56.19
CA PHE A 299 -31.57 -41.39 55.00
C PHE A 299 -30.35 -40.45 54.97
N LEU A 300 -30.04 -39.81 56.09
CA LEU A 300 -28.88 -38.91 56.24
C LEU A 300 -27.55 -39.62 55.91
N MET A 301 -27.37 -40.83 56.43
CA MET A 301 -26.15 -41.62 56.22
C MET A 301 -25.96 -42.01 54.75
N GLU A 302 -27.04 -42.19 54.00
CA GLU A 302 -26.98 -42.48 52.57
C GLU A 302 -26.84 -41.22 51.70
N ASP A 303 -27.55 -40.14 52.03
CA ASP A 303 -27.67 -38.97 51.17
C ASP A 303 -26.48 -38.00 51.34
N LEU A 304 -25.98 -37.81 52.56
CA LEU A 304 -24.87 -36.89 52.82
C LEU A 304 -23.61 -37.20 51.97
N PRO A 305 -23.15 -38.46 51.84
CA PRO A 305 -22.03 -38.79 50.94
C PRO A 305 -22.34 -38.51 49.47
N LYS A 306 -23.58 -38.77 49.01
CA LYS A 306 -24.01 -38.50 47.63
C LYS A 306 -24.01 -37.00 47.34
N LEU A 307 -24.52 -36.18 48.25
CA LEU A 307 -24.49 -34.71 48.17
C LEU A 307 -23.05 -34.17 48.10
N LEU A 308 -22.18 -34.61 49.02
CA LEU A 308 -20.77 -34.19 49.03
C LEU A 308 -20.05 -34.58 47.74
N THR A 309 -20.32 -35.78 47.21
CA THR A 309 -19.77 -36.25 45.94
C THR A 309 -20.26 -35.38 44.77
N SER A 310 -21.56 -35.06 44.72
CA SER A 310 -22.14 -34.19 43.70
C SER A 310 -21.51 -32.79 43.70
N MET A 311 -21.33 -32.19 44.89
CA MET A 311 -20.66 -30.90 45.04
C MET A 311 -19.18 -30.96 44.61
N THR A 312 -18.47 -32.05 44.92
CA THR A 312 -17.08 -32.26 44.51
C THR A 312 -16.94 -32.35 42.99
N ILE A 313 -17.81 -33.13 42.33
CA ILE A 313 -17.86 -33.21 40.86
C ILE A 313 -18.14 -31.83 40.25
N GLY A 314 -19.03 -31.05 40.86
CA GLY A 314 -19.30 -29.66 40.46
C GLY A 314 -18.04 -28.79 40.55
N ALA A 315 -17.32 -28.84 41.67
CA ALA A 315 -16.12 -28.04 41.90
C ALA A 315 -14.98 -28.42 40.95
N ASP A 316 -14.76 -29.72 40.73
CA ASP A 316 -13.76 -30.23 39.78
C ASP A 316 -14.06 -29.75 38.36
N ARG A 317 -15.33 -29.76 37.95
CA ARG A 317 -15.74 -29.26 36.64
C ARG A 317 -15.49 -27.76 36.47
N ILE A 318 -15.74 -26.95 37.50
CA ILE A 318 -15.40 -25.51 37.47
C ILE A 318 -13.89 -25.33 37.26
N ARG A 319 -13.07 -26.11 37.99
CA ARG A 319 -11.60 -26.07 37.86
C ARG A 319 -11.16 -26.39 36.43
N GLU A 320 -11.72 -27.43 35.82
CA GLU A 320 -11.42 -27.81 34.43
C GLU A 320 -11.81 -26.72 33.43
N ILE A 321 -12.98 -26.08 33.60
CA ILE A 321 -13.44 -25.00 32.72
C ILE A 321 -12.46 -23.81 32.80
N VAL A 322 -12.12 -23.39 34.02
CA VAL A 322 -11.18 -22.27 34.24
C VAL A 322 -9.79 -22.59 33.69
N ALA A 323 -9.31 -23.83 33.84
CA ALA A 323 -8.04 -24.26 33.27
C ALA A 323 -8.05 -24.18 31.73
N SER A 324 -9.11 -24.68 31.09
CA SER A 324 -9.26 -24.63 29.63
C SER A 324 -9.36 -23.22 29.09
N LEU A 325 -10.09 -22.33 29.77
CA LEU A 325 -10.13 -20.90 29.47
C LEU A 325 -8.76 -20.25 29.57
N LYS A 326 -7.96 -20.62 30.58
CA LYS A 326 -6.62 -20.09 30.74
C LYS A 326 -5.68 -20.56 29.62
N ILE A 327 -5.81 -21.81 29.16
CA ILE A 327 -5.04 -22.34 28.02
C ILE A 327 -5.46 -21.61 26.73
N PHE A 328 -6.76 -21.42 26.52
CA PHE A 328 -7.30 -20.72 25.36
C PHE A 328 -6.95 -19.23 25.34
N SER A 329 -7.16 -18.52 26.46
CA SER A 329 -6.97 -17.07 26.62
C SER A 329 -5.51 -16.60 26.59
N ARG A 330 -4.54 -17.50 26.40
CA ARG A 330 -3.15 -17.14 26.04
C ARG A 330 -3.03 -16.51 24.64
N MET A 331 -4.15 -16.09 24.05
CA MET A 331 -4.27 -15.35 22.78
C MET A 331 -3.38 -14.11 22.67
N ASP A 332 -2.97 -13.51 23.78
CA ASP A 332 -2.18 -12.26 23.80
C ASP A 332 -0.72 -12.45 24.23
N GLU A 333 -0.23 -13.66 24.47
CA GLU A 333 1.21 -13.87 24.69
C GLU A 333 1.95 -13.79 23.35
N PRO A 334 2.87 -12.82 23.16
CA PRO A 334 3.58 -12.65 21.88
C PRO A 334 4.69 -13.69 21.67
N ASP A 335 4.87 -14.63 22.60
CA ASP A 335 6.03 -15.50 22.65
C ASP A 335 5.72 -16.87 22.04
N CYS A 336 6.57 -17.29 21.10
CA CYS A 336 6.65 -18.67 20.66
C CYS A 336 7.16 -19.55 21.82
N LYS A 337 6.39 -20.56 22.21
CA LYS A 337 6.71 -21.45 23.34
C LYS A 337 6.47 -22.89 22.97
N ALA A 338 7.24 -23.79 23.59
CA ALA A 338 7.00 -25.23 23.53
C ALA A 338 5.69 -25.54 24.26
N VAL A 339 4.67 -26.00 23.53
CA VAL A 339 3.34 -26.30 24.04
C VAL A 339 2.84 -27.65 23.56
N ASP A 340 1.89 -28.20 24.32
CA ASP A 340 1.12 -29.37 23.93
C ASP A 340 -0.06 -28.92 23.07
N LEU A 341 -0.05 -29.30 21.78
CA LEU A 341 -1.13 -28.96 20.85
C LEU A 341 -2.43 -29.72 21.14
N GLN A 342 -2.32 -30.96 21.62
CA GLN A 342 -3.50 -31.78 21.93
C GLN A 342 -4.26 -31.17 23.10
N ALA A 343 -3.55 -30.65 24.11
CA ALA A 343 -4.15 -29.87 25.18
C ALA A 343 -4.90 -28.61 24.67
N GLY A 344 -4.41 -27.97 23.60
CA GLY A 344 -5.08 -26.85 22.94
C GLY A 344 -6.38 -27.24 22.24
N ILE A 345 -6.36 -28.37 21.52
CA ILE A 345 -7.55 -28.95 20.88
C ILE A 345 -8.58 -29.34 21.93
N ASP A 346 -8.18 -30.06 22.97
CA ASP A 346 -9.07 -30.51 24.04
C ASP A 346 -9.69 -29.34 24.81
N SER A 347 -8.91 -28.28 25.06
CA SER A 347 -9.41 -27.04 25.65
C SER A 347 -10.48 -26.40 24.77
N THR A 348 -10.27 -26.39 23.45
CA THR A 348 -11.23 -25.84 22.47
C THR A 348 -12.52 -26.67 22.42
N LEU A 349 -12.41 -28.01 22.40
CA LEU A 349 -13.56 -28.91 22.48
C LEU A 349 -14.34 -28.74 23.78
N MET A 350 -13.64 -28.56 24.90
CA MET A 350 -14.26 -28.31 26.19
C MET A 350 -15.05 -27.01 26.21
N ILE A 351 -14.51 -25.96 25.61
CA ILE A 351 -15.20 -24.67 25.46
C ILE A 351 -16.44 -24.81 24.55
N LEU A 352 -16.34 -25.58 23.48
CA LEU A 352 -17.44 -25.90 22.56
C LEU A 352 -18.40 -26.98 23.08
N LYS A 353 -18.18 -27.54 24.28
CA LYS A 353 -18.94 -28.68 24.81
C LYS A 353 -20.45 -28.45 24.86
N HIS A 354 -20.90 -27.22 25.14
CA HIS A 354 -22.32 -26.88 25.11
C HIS A 354 -22.92 -26.98 23.70
N ARG A 355 -22.10 -26.77 22.65
CA ARG A 355 -22.45 -26.96 21.24
C ARG A 355 -22.33 -28.41 20.75
N LEU A 356 -21.75 -29.31 21.55
CA LEU A 356 -21.61 -30.73 21.20
C LEU A 356 -22.69 -31.60 21.85
N LYS A 357 -23.22 -31.20 23.02
CA LYS A 357 -24.26 -31.96 23.73
C LYS A 357 -25.61 -31.89 23.02
N ALA A 358 -26.43 -32.92 23.24
CA ALA A 358 -27.83 -32.88 22.83
C ALA A 358 -28.60 -31.80 23.61
N THR A 359 -29.46 -31.08 22.91
CA THR A 359 -30.50 -30.20 23.45
C THR A 359 -31.85 -30.66 22.88
N PRO A 360 -33.01 -30.17 23.39
CA PRO A 360 -34.32 -30.56 22.85
C PRO A 360 -34.44 -30.37 21.33
N ASP A 361 -33.73 -29.38 20.80
CA ASP A 361 -33.76 -29.00 19.38
C ASP A 361 -32.52 -29.46 18.60
N ARG A 362 -31.51 -30.10 19.23
CA ARG A 362 -30.26 -30.52 18.57
C ARG A 362 -29.77 -31.88 19.06
N LYS A 363 -29.33 -32.73 18.14
CA LYS A 363 -28.65 -34.00 18.45
C LYS A 363 -27.25 -33.78 19.04
N ALA A 364 -26.77 -34.78 19.78
CA ALA A 364 -25.38 -34.81 20.23
C ALA A 364 -24.44 -35.08 19.06
N ILE A 365 -23.34 -34.32 18.98
CA ILE A 365 -22.26 -34.54 18.01
C ILE A 365 -21.23 -35.46 18.64
N THR A 366 -20.90 -36.55 17.94
CA THR A 366 -19.91 -37.52 18.41
C THR A 366 -18.51 -37.05 18.06
N ILE A 367 -17.64 -36.89 19.06
CA ILE A 367 -16.23 -36.58 18.85
C ILE A 367 -15.41 -37.88 18.93
N VAL A 368 -14.58 -38.13 17.91
CA VAL A 368 -13.61 -39.23 17.91
C VAL A 368 -12.21 -38.65 17.78
N THR A 369 -11.34 -38.89 18.78
CA THR A 369 -9.97 -38.39 18.80
C THR A 369 -8.97 -39.53 18.64
N ASN A 370 -8.06 -39.39 17.67
CA ASN A 370 -6.97 -40.31 17.41
C ASN A 370 -5.64 -39.55 17.52
N TYR A 371 -5.12 -39.45 18.74
CA TYR A 371 -3.91 -38.69 19.04
C TYR A 371 -2.66 -39.58 18.98
N ALA A 372 -1.72 -39.23 18.12
CA ALA A 372 -0.35 -39.77 18.19
C ALA A 372 0.41 -39.22 19.41
N ASP A 373 1.49 -39.87 19.82
CA ASP A 373 2.40 -39.34 20.83
C ASP A 373 3.24 -38.21 20.22
N LEU A 374 2.90 -36.96 20.54
CA LEU A 374 3.54 -35.76 19.98
C LEU A 374 4.49 -35.12 21.00
N PRO A 375 5.67 -34.64 20.57
CA PRO A 375 6.51 -33.80 21.43
C PRO A 375 5.86 -32.44 21.66
N LEU A 376 6.39 -31.67 22.62
CA LEU A 376 6.05 -30.26 22.75
C LEU A 376 6.53 -29.50 21.50
N ILE A 377 5.65 -28.67 20.94
CA ILE A 377 5.86 -27.96 19.67
C ILE A 377 6.03 -26.47 19.95
N GLU A 378 7.06 -25.85 19.38
CA GLU A 378 7.30 -24.41 19.51
C GLU A 378 6.32 -23.66 18.61
N CYS A 379 5.32 -23.01 19.19
CA CYS A 379 4.31 -22.28 18.41
C CYS A 379 3.67 -21.13 19.19
N PHE A 380 2.86 -20.34 18.50
CA PHE A 380 2.01 -19.31 19.09
C PHE A 380 0.66 -19.94 19.49
N ALA A 381 0.63 -20.56 20.67
CA ALA A 381 -0.50 -21.37 21.15
C ALA A 381 -1.87 -20.67 21.05
N GLY A 382 -1.94 -19.39 21.41
CA GLY A 382 -3.18 -18.61 21.33
C GLY A 382 -3.71 -18.45 19.90
N GLN A 383 -2.83 -18.34 18.91
CA GLN A 383 -3.21 -18.25 17.50
C GLN A 383 -3.67 -19.61 16.96
N LEU A 384 -3.00 -20.71 17.31
CA LEU A 384 -3.44 -22.05 16.91
C LEU A 384 -4.77 -22.45 17.58
N ASN A 385 -4.99 -22.07 18.84
CA ASN A 385 -6.29 -22.25 19.48
C ASN A 385 -7.40 -21.49 18.73
N GLN A 386 -7.09 -20.32 18.16
CA GLN A 386 -8.03 -19.60 17.29
C GLN A 386 -8.33 -20.38 15.99
N VAL A 387 -7.31 -21.00 15.38
CA VAL A 387 -7.48 -21.87 14.21
C VAL A 387 -8.42 -23.04 14.56
N PHE A 388 -8.14 -23.77 15.65
CA PHE A 388 -8.97 -24.90 16.08
C PHE A 388 -10.41 -24.47 16.36
N MET A 389 -10.60 -23.33 17.02
CA MET A 389 -11.93 -22.77 17.30
C MET A 389 -12.70 -22.49 16.00
N ASN A 390 -12.06 -21.86 15.02
CA ASN A 390 -12.70 -21.53 13.74
C ASN A 390 -13.09 -22.78 12.96
N LEU A 391 -12.18 -23.76 12.87
CA LEU A 391 -12.43 -25.01 12.13
C LEU A 391 -13.50 -25.87 12.80
N LEU A 392 -13.42 -26.05 14.13
CA LEU A 392 -14.39 -26.83 14.89
C LEU A 392 -15.77 -26.16 14.90
N SER A 393 -15.83 -24.82 15.01
CA SER A 393 -17.10 -24.10 14.93
C SER A 393 -17.75 -24.24 13.55
N ASN A 394 -16.96 -24.16 12.46
CA ASN A 394 -17.47 -24.38 11.11
C ASN A 394 -17.95 -25.83 10.89
N ALA A 395 -17.23 -26.82 11.41
CA ALA A 395 -17.67 -28.23 11.39
C ALA A 395 -18.99 -28.43 12.14
N ILE A 396 -19.13 -27.85 13.34
CA ILE A 396 -20.37 -27.90 14.12
C ILE A 396 -21.53 -27.25 13.35
N ASP A 397 -21.32 -26.07 12.76
CA ASP A 397 -22.35 -25.36 11.99
C ASP A 397 -22.85 -26.20 10.79
N ALA A 398 -21.93 -26.85 10.07
CA ALA A 398 -22.27 -27.71 8.94
C ALA A 398 -23.05 -28.97 9.36
N LEU A 399 -22.71 -29.54 10.52
CA LEU A 399 -23.41 -30.69 11.10
C LEU A 399 -24.80 -30.33 11.63
N GLU A 400 -24.94 -29.15 12.23
CA GLU A 400 -26.22 -28.60 12.71
C GLU A 400 -27.22 -28.43 11.56
N GLU A 401 -26.79 -27.82 10.46
CA GLU A 401 -27.63 -27.61 9.28
C GLU A 401 -28.13 -28.93 8.66
N LEU A 402 -27.29 -29.97 8.63
CA LEU A 402 -27.67 -31.28 8.10
C LEU A 402 -28.58 -32.06 9.07
N CYS A 403 -28.40 -31.90 10.38
CA CYS A 403 -29.28 -32.52 11.39
C CYS A 403 -30.72 -31.97 11.33
N GLU A 404 -30.90 -30.71 10.98
CA GLU A 404 -32.23 -30.11 10.76
C GLU A 404 -32.95 -30.74 9.56
N GLN A 405 -32.19 -31.18 8.55
CA GLN A 405 -32.72 -31.74 7.30
C GLN A 405 -32.97 -33.26 7.39
N ASP A 406 -32.13 -34.00 8.15
CA ASP A 406 -32.23 -35.46 8.28
C ASP A 406 -32.24 -35.92 9.75
N SER A 407 -33.42 -36.31 10.22
CA SER A 407 -33.64 -36.85 11.57
C SER A 407 -32.99 -38.23 11.82
N SER A 408 -32.43 -38.89 10.81
CA SER A 408 -31.67 -40.15 10.96
C SER A 408 -30.15 -39.96 10.97
N PHE A 409 -29.66 -38.78 10.58
CA PHE A 409 -28.23 -38.48 10.52
C PHE A 409 -27.56 -38.51 11.90
N SER A 410 -26.35 -39.09 11.95
CA SER A 410 -25.52 -39.17 13.16
C SER A 410 -24.29 -38.28 12.99
N PRO A 411 -24.30 -37.05 13.54
CA PRO A 411 -23.21 -36.10 13.35
C PRO A 411 -21.94 -36.55 14.09
N ARG A 412 -20.81 -36.47 13.39
CA ARG A 412 -19.50 -36.91 13.89
C ARG A 412 -18.40 -35.95 13.43
N ILE A 413 -17.49 -35.64 14.36
CA ILE A 413 -16.21 -34.99 14.06
C ILE A 413 -15.10 -35.93 14.50
N GLU A 414 -14.14 -36.16 13.61
CA GLU A 414 -12.95 -36.97 13.84
C GLU A 414 -11.71 -36.08 13.80
N ILE A 415 -10.89 -36.15 14.85
CA ILE A 415 -9.66 -35.37 14.98
C ILE A 415 -8.49 -36.33 15.08
N THR A 416 -7.56 -36.23 14.15
CA THR A 416 -6.37 -37.08 14.11
C THR A 416 -5.14 -36.22 14.16
N THR A 417 -4.15 -36.59 14.97
CA THR A 417 -2.84 -35.92 14.98
C THR A 417 -1.75 -36.93 14.64
N GLU A 418 -0.81 -36.53 13.79
CA GLU A 418 0.29 -37.38 13.32
C GLU A 418 1.61 -36.60 13.30
N MET A 419 2.71 -37.29 13.60
CA MET A 419 4.07 -36.77 13.46
C MET A 419 4.67 -37.26 12.14
N ILE A 420 5.02 -36.34 11.25
CA ILE A 420 5.60 -36.62 9.94
C ILE A 420 6.96 -35.95 9.87
N GLU A 421 8.02 -36.74 10.07
CA GLU A 421 9.42 -36.27 10.12
C GLU A 421 9.64 -35.12 11.12
N THR A 422 9.66 -33.87 10.64
CA THR A 422 9.84 -32.65 11.44
C THR A 422 8.60 -31.76 11.46
N THR A 423 7.47 -32.28 11.00
CA THR A 423 6.18 -31.58 10.92
C THR A 423 5.08 -32.34 11.65
N VAL A 424 4.15 -31.61 12.24
CA VAL A 424 2.97 -32.15 12.89
C VAL A 424 1.79 -31.88 11.98
N ARG A 425 1.03 -32.95 11.71
CA ARG A 425 -0.21 -32.90 10.94
C ARG A 425 -1.39 -33.05 11.89
N ILE A 426 -2.39 -32.18 11.75
CA ILE A 426 -3.65 -32.21 12.47
C ILE A 426 -4.77 -32.24 11.43
N CYS A 427 -5.55 -33.32 11.42
CA CYS A 427 -6.71 -33.47 10.55
C CYS A 427 -7.98 -33.31 11.38
N ILE A 428 -8.88 -32.43 10.94
CA ILE A 428 -10.22 -32.26 11.50
C ILE A 428 -11.21 -32.60 10.40
N HIS A 429 -11.87 -33.74 10.54
CA HIS A 429 -12.84 -34.27 9.59
C HIS A 429 -14.25 -34.23 10.17
N ASP A 430 -15.19 -33.64 9.45
CA ASP A 430 -16.62 -33.72 9.73
C ASP A 430 -17.33 -34.54 8.65
N ASN A 431 -18.42 -35.21 9.04
CA ASN A 431 -19.31 -35.91 8.10
C ASN A 431 -20.50 -35.05 7.64
N GLY A 432 -20.34 -33.72 7.59
CA GLY A 432 -21.38 -32.77 7.24
C GLY A 432 -21.70 -32.71 5.74
N SER A 433 -22.34 -31.62 5.32
CA SER A 433 -22.81 -31.42 3.94
C SER A 433 -21.70 -31.24 2.90
N GLY A 434 -20.45 -31.10 3.34
CA GLY A 434 -19.30 -30.85 2.46
C GLY A 434 -19.34 -29.48 1.79
N ILE A 435 -18.33 -29.20 0.97
CA ILE A 435 -18.11 -27.93 0.29
C ILE A 435 -18.07 -28.18 -1.22
N PRO A 436 -18.94 -27.53 -2.02
CA PRO A 436 -18.90 -27.61 -3.47
C PRO A 436 -17.57 -27.13 -4.06
N GLU A 437 -17.06 -27.85 -5.06
CA GLU A 437 -15.79 -27.54 -5.74
C GLU A 437 -15.73 -26.09 -6.29
N SER A 438 -16.88 -25.55 -6.70
CA SER A 438 -17.00 -24.18 -7.21
C SER A 438 -16.63 -23.08 -6.21
N ILE A 439 -16.67 -23.37 -4.91
CA ILE A 439 -16.35 -22.41 -3.85
C ILE A 439 -15.10 -22.77 -3.05
N GLN A 440 -14.52 -23.96 -3.25
CA GLN A 440 -13.32 -24.41 -2.51
C GLN A 440 -12.13 -23.48 -2.70
N SER A 441 -11.94 -22.95 -3.92
CA SER A 441 -10.85 -22.00 -4.23
C SER A 441 -10.98 -20.64 -3.54
N LYS A 442 -12.17 -20.32 -3.00
CA LYS A 442 -12.48 -19.04 -2.35
C LYS A 442 -12.60 -19.16 -0.83
N LEU A 443 -12.44 -20.35 -0.26
CA LEU A 443 -12.66 -20.57 1.18
C LEU A 443 -11.76 -19.72 2.08
N PHE A 444 -10.55 -19.43 1.59
CA PHE A 444 -9.56 -18.64 2.31
C PHE A 444 -9.58 -17.16 1.91
N ASP A 445 -10.46 -16.76 0.97
CA ASP A 445 -10.63 -15.36 0.61
C ASP A 445 -11.25 -14.59 1.77
N PRO A 446 -10.70 -13.43 2.16
CA PRO A 446 -11.30 -12.59 3.19
C PRO A 446 -12.76 -12.24 2.88
N PHE A 447 -13.61 -12.28 3.91
CA PHE A 447 -15.05 -11.98 3.87
C PHE A 447 -15.91 -12.97 3.08
N PHE A 448 -15.32 -14.05 2.53
CA PHE A 448 -16.10 -15.09 1.90
C PHE A 448 -16.87 -15.90 2.97
N THR A 449 -18.19 -15.98 2.83
CA THR A 449 -19.04 -16.78 3.72
C THR A 449 -20.28 -17.25 2.98
N THR A 450 -20.68 -18.50 3.22
CA THR A 450 -21.97 -19.05 2.76
C THR A 450 -23.09 -18.80 3.78
N LYS A 451 -22.75 -18.34 4.99
CA LYS A 451 -23.71 -18.08 6.07
C LYS A 451 -24.51 -16.80 5.79
N PRO A 452 -25.76 -16.68 6.29
CA PRO A 452 -26.59 -15.49 6.15
C PRO A 452 -25.92 -14.22 6.70
N VAL A 453 -26.32 -13.07 6.18
CA VAL A 453 -25.83 -11.75 6.64
C VAL A 453 -26.00 -11.61 8.15
N GLY A 454 -24.91 -11.28 8.85
CA GLY A 454 -24.87 -11.12 10.31
C GLY A 454 -24.60 -12.40 11.11
N LYS A 455 -24.55 -13.58 10.49
CA LYS A 455 -24.17 -14.85 11.16
C LYS A 455 -22.73 -15.28 10.90
N GLY A 456 -22.12 -14.82 9.81
CA GLY A 456 -20.72 -15.09 9.46
C GLY A 456 -20.03 -13.84 8.97
N THR A 457 -18.85 -13.55 9.51
CA THR A 457 -17.97 -12.45 9.10
C THR A 457 -17.12 -12.81 7.86
N GLY A 458 -16.98 -14.11 7.58
CA GLY A 458 -16.12 -14.63 6.50
C GLY A 458 -14.62 -14.42 6.75
N LEU A 459 -14.22 -14.15 8.00
CA LEU A 459 -12.83 -13.90 8.36
C LEU A 459 -12.15 -15.09 9.05
N GLY A 460 -12.91 -16.00 9.67
CA GLY A 460 -12.34 -17.14 10.41
C GLY A 460 -11.38 -18.01 9.60
N LEU A 461 -11.73 -18.42 8.38
CA LEU A 461 -10.88 -19.29 7.55
C LEU A 461 -9.67 -18.54 6.96
N SER A 462 -9.84 -17.29 6.53
CA SER A 462 -8.73 -16.48 6.01
C SER A 462 -7.69 -16.15 7.09
N ILE A 463 -8.14 -15.81 8.31
CA ILE A 463 -7.27 -15.64 9.48
C ILE A 463 -6.59 -16.96 9.84
N SER A 464 -7.32 -18.08 9.78
CA SER A 464 -6.73 -19.40 10.07
C SER A 464 -5.62 -19.75 9.09
N HIS A 465 -5.85 -19.51 7.79
CA HIS A 465 -4.85 -19.68 6.76
C HIS A 465 -3.63 -18.78 7.01
N GLN A 466 -3.85 -17.51 7.33
CA GLN A 466 -2.78 -16.56 7.65
C GLN A 466 -1.94 -17.01 8.87
N ILE A 467 -2.59 -17.46 9.94
CA ILE A 467 -1.91 -17.96 11.13
C ILE A 467 -1.05 -19.18 10.80
N VAL A 468 -1.58 -20.15 10.04
CA VAL A 468 -0.84 -21.37 9.73
C VAL A 468 0.31 -21.10 8.75
N THR A 469 0.06 -20.35 7.67
CA THR A 469 1.03 -20.13 6.59
C THR A 469 2.05 -19.04 6.89
N GLU A 470 1.61 -17.86 7.36
CA GLU A 470 2.51 -16.72 7.57
C GLU A 470 3.20 -16.76 8.93
N ARG A 471 2.51 -17.19 9.99
CA ARG A 471 3.06 -17.20 11.36
C ARG A 471 3.75 -18.49 11.75
N HIS A 472 3.26 -19.62 11.26
CA HIS A 472 3.81 -20.94 11.60
C HIS A 472 4.54 -21.61 10.43
N HIS A 473 4.62 -20.96 9.26
CA HIS A 473 5.30 -21.50 8.07
C HIS A 473 4.81 -22.91 7.70
N GLY A 474 3.52 -23.16 7.92
CA GLY A 474 2.83 -24.42 7.66
C GLY A 474 1.93 -24.37 6.43
N SER A 475 1.04 -25.37 6.28
CA SER A 475 -0.03 -25.40 5.29
C SER A 475 -1.39 -25.69 5.93
N LEU A 476 -2.44 -25.07 5.39
CA LEU A 476 -3.83 -25.37 5.73
C LEU A 476 -4.56 -25.78 4.45
N GLU A 477 -4.91 -27.05 4.36
CA GLU A 477 -5.57 -27.64 3.18
C GLU A 477 -7.01 -28.03 3.53
N CYS A 478 -7.89 -27.99 2.53
CA CYS A 478 -9.28 -28.41 2.66
C CYS A 478 -9.58 -29.48 1.61
N ILE A 479 -9.92 -30.68 2.06
CA ILE A 479 -10.40 -31.78 1.21
C ILE A 479 -11.88 -31.95 1.52
N SER A 480 -12.74 -31.67 0.55
CA SER A 480 -14.18 -31.75 0.78
C SER A 480 -14.91 -32.35 -0.41
N ASN A 481 -15.89 -33.19 -0.11
CA ASN A 481 -16.83 -33.74 -1.08
C ASN A 481 -18.24 -33.65 -0.51
N PRO A 482 -19.25 -33.22 -1.29
CA PRO A 482 -20.64 -33.07 -0.81
C PRO A 482 -21.31 -34.34 -0.23
N ILE A 483 -20.67 -35.50 -0.38
CA ILE A 483 -21.17 -36.81 0.08
C ILE A 483 -20.41 -37.33 1.30
N HIS A 484 -19.16 -36.89 1.50
CA HIS A 484 -18.26 -37.43 2.52
C HIS A 484 -17.89 -36.41 3.60
N GLY A 485 -18.43 -35.19 3.53
CA GLY A 485 -18.13 -34.12 4.46
C GLY A 485 -16.82 -33.39 4.12
N THR A 486 -16.24 -32.73 5.11
CA THR A 486 -15.06 -31.86 4.94
C THR A 486 -13.94 -32.30 5.86
N GLU A 487 -12.72 -32.30 5.36
CA GLU A 487 -11.50 -32.50 6.12
C GLU A 487 -10.58 -31.30 5.95
N PHE A 488 -10.25 -30.64 7.06
CA PHE A 488 -9.20 -29.64 7.12
C PHE A 488 -7.90 -30.25 7.64
N ILE A 489 -6.81 -30.05 6.91
CA ILE A 489 -5.49 -30.59 7.23
C ILE A 489 -4.56 -29.43 7.54
N ILE A 490 -4.13 -29.33 8.79
CA ILE A 490 -3.14 -28.36 9.25
C ILE A 490 -1.79 -29.08 9.33
N THR A 491 -0.77 -28.55 8.67
CA THR A 491 0.61 -29.04 8.79
C THR A 491 1.49 -27.91 9.30
N ILE A 492 2.19 -28.11 10.42
CA ILE A 492 3.12 -27.11 10.97
C ILE A 492 4.46 -27.76 11.37
N PRO A 493 5.59 -27.05 11.25
CA PRO A 493 6.88 -27.57 11.69
C PRO A 493 6.94 -27.64 13.22
N VAL A 494 7.65 -28.63 13.77
CA VAL A 494 7.86 -28.79 15.23
C VAL A 494 8.64 -27.62 15.83
N LYS A 495 9.50 -27.00 15.01
CA LYS A 495 10.22 -25.77 15.32
C LYS A 495 10.05 -24.77 14.17
N PRO A 496 9.59 -23.54 14.43
CA PRO A 496 9.55 -22.50 13.42
C PRO A 496 10.99 -22.16 12.99
N ALA A 497 11.16 -21.88 11.70
CA ALA A 497 12.47 -21.61 11.07
C ALA A 497 13.10 -20.29 11.53
#